data_AF-A0A0X3VPK7-F1
#
_entry.id   AF-A0A0X3VPK7-F1
#
_cell.length_a   1.000
_cell.length_b   1.000
_cell.length_c   1.000
_cell.angle_alpha   90.00
_cell.angle_beta   90.00
_cell.angle_gamma   90.00
#
_symmetry.space_group_name_H-M   'P 1'
#
loop_
_entity.id
_entity.type
_entity.pdbx_description
1 polymer ?
#
loop_
_entity_poly.entity_id
_entity_poly.type
_entity_poly.pdbx_seq_one_letter_code
_entity_poly.pdbx_strand_id
1 'polypeptide(L)'
;MPFTLLTSRMVEAQVLPGQTLFSQRGAMLAYRGDVRFTPSITGGQRGVRGMIGRRIADEDTPLMTVEGQGTVMFGHGGHHVQVIDMAGDTLYVESDRLLAFDGSLRQGTMFMGSQGGVMGMVRGQVTGQGLFTTTLEGYGSAAVMAHGGVLELPIGPGRPVHVDPQAYVAHRGDVRNKLSTAIGWREMVGRGSGEAFQLELSGTGMVYVQASEEKL
;
A
#
# COMPACT_ATOMS: atom_id res chain seq x y z
N MET A 1 -0.22 -3.81 -19.05
CA MET A 1 0.22 -3.38 -17.71
C MET A 1 0.83 -2.00 -17.90
N PRO A 2 0.28 -0.93 -17.30
CA PRO A 2 0.69 0.44 -17.60
C PRO A 2 2.08 0.80 -17.07
N PHE A 3 2.58 0.14 -16.01
CA PHE A 3 3.82 0.53 -15.33
C PHE A 3 5.06 -0.24 -15.81
N THR A 4 6.16 0.47 -16.04
CA THR A 4 7.48 -0.08 -16.38
C THR A 4 8.56 0.58 -15.51
N LEU A 5 9.40 -0.21 -14.86
CA LEU A 5 10.47 0.32 -14.02
C LEU A 5 11.56 0.97 -14.91
N LEU A 6 11.83 2.26 -14.73
CA LEU A 6 12.90 2.97 -15.46
C LEU A 6 14.23 2.89 -14.73
N THR A 7 14.18 3.06 -13.41
CA THR A 7 15.31 2.95 -12.49
C THR A 7 14.81 2.32 -11.20
N SER A 8 15.71 2.01 -10.25
CA SER A 8 15.27 1.48 -8.97
C SER A 8 14.37 2.42 -8.15
N ARG A 9 14.23 3.70 -8.55
CA ARG A 9 13.48 4.76 -7.83
C ARG A 9 12.43 5.47 -8.70
N MET A 10 12.27 5.07 -9.95
CA MET A 10 11.36 5.73 -10.90
C MET A 10 10.62 4.69 -11.74
N VAL A 11 9.33 4.92 -11.92
CA VAL A 11 8.46 4.12 -12.77
C VAL A 11 7.86 4.98 -13.87
N GLU A 12 7.82 4.46 -15.08
CA GLU A 12 7.09 5.03 -16.21
C GLU A 12 5.71 4.41 -16.29
N ALA A 13 4.70 5.22 -16.62
CA ALA A 13 3.35 4.77 -16.89
C ALA A 13 2.87 5.29 -18.24
N GLN A 14 2.34 4.40 -19.08
CA GLN A 14 1.64 4.81 -20.29
C GLN A 14 0.17 5.11 -19.98
N VAL A 15 -0.28 6.31 -20.36
CA VAL A 15 -1.68 6.75 -20.23
C VAL A 15 -2.31 6.70 -21.61
N LEU A 16 -3.33 5.85 -21.77
CA LEU A 16 -4.07 5.70 -23.02
C LEU A 16 -5.43 6.41 -22.94
N PRO A 17 -5.99 6.86 -24.08
CA PRO A 17 -7.31 7.47 -24.11
C PRO A 17 -8.37 6.57 -23.45
N GLY A 18 -9.14 7.14 -22.51
CA GLY A 18 -10.18 6.43 -21.77
C GLY A 18 -9.68 5.56 -20.61
N GLN A 19 -8.36 5.44 -20.41
CA GLN A 19 -7.79 4.84 -19.22
C GLN A 19 -7.55 5.90 -18.14
N THR A 20 -7.64 5.45 -16.90
CA THR A 20 -7.41 6.25 -15.72
C THR A 20 -6.31 5.56 -14.90
N LEU A 21 -5.32 6.30 -14.44
CA LEU A 21 -4.37 5.86 -13.42
C LEU A 21 -4.57 6.69 -12.16
N PHE A 22 -4.13 6.15 -11.04
CA PHE A 22 -4.07 6.88 -9.77
C PHE A 22 -2.63 6.98 -9.31
N SER A 23 -2.25 8.11 -8.73
CA SER A 23 -0.92 8.32 -8.16
C SER A 23 -0.98 9.11 -6.87
N GLN A 24 -0.03 8.90 -5.96
CA GLN A 24 0.17 9.79 -4.82
C GLN A 24 0.38 11.24 -5.29
N ARG A 25 -0.18 12.20 -4.56
CA ARG A 25 0.00 13.62 -4.85
C ARG A 25 1.47 14.01 -4.68
N GLY A 26 2.03 14.67 -5.70
CA GLY A 26 3.44 15.06 -5.71
C GLY A 26 4.40 13.94 -6.13
N ALA A 27 3.90 12.79 -6.57
CA ALA A 27 4.72 11.71 -7.12
C ALA A 27 5.13 11.92 -8.59
N MET A 28 4.52 12.88 -9.30
CA MET A 28 4.84 13.14 -10.70
C MET A 28 6.18 13.87 -10.81
N LEU A 29 7.10 13.28 -11.59
CA LEU A 29 8.42 13.84 -11.86
C LEU A 29 8.52 14.45 -13.26
N ALA A 30 7.90 13.81 -14.26
CA ALA A 30 7.86 14.28 -15.64
C ALA A 30 6.68 13.66 -16.39
N TYR A 31 6.26 14.27 -17.50
CA TYR A 31 5.30 13.66 -18.43
C TYR A 31 5.56 14.12 -19.87
N ARG A 32 5.04 13.35 -20.83
CA ARG A 32 5.05 13.64 -22.27
C ARG A 32 3.66 13.37 -22.84
N GLY A 33 3.18 14.22 -23.73
CA GLY A 33 1.84 14.13 -24.32
C GLY A 33 0.81 14.99 -23.57
N ASP A 34 -0.45 14.76 -23.88
CA ASP A 34 -1.58 15.48 -23.28
C ASP A 34 -2.09 14.69 -22.07
N VAL A 35 -1.51 14.96 -20.89
CA VAL A 35 -1.85 14.29 -19.64
C VAL A 35 -2.36 15.30 -18.64
N ARG A 36 -3.50 14.99 -18.02
CA ARG A 36 -4.13 15.81 -16.99
C ARG A 36 -4.08 15.11 -15.64
N PHE A 37 -3.77 15.90 -14.62
CA PHE A 37 -3.78 15.50 -13.23
C PHE A 37 -4.92 16.22 -12.51
N THR A 38 -5.80 15.47 -11.85
CA THR A 38 -6.89 16.02 -11.05
C THR A 38 -6.88 15.39 -9.66
N PRO A 39 -7.12 16.15 -8.58
CA PRO A 39 -7.26 15.53 -7.26
C PRO A 39 -8.35 14.45 -7.31
N SER A 40 -8.03 13.24 -6.83
CA SER A 40 -9.01 12.16 -6.79
C SER A 40 -10.06 12.49 -5.73
N ILE A 41 -11.30 12.73 -6.19
CA ILE A 41 -12.47 12.93 -5.32
C ILE A 41 -13.21 11.58 -5.13
N THR A 42 -12.70 10.53 -5.77
CA THR A 42 -13.38 9.25 -6.02
C THR A 42 -12.98 8.18 -5.01
N GLY A 43 -13.18 8.46 -3.71
CA GLY A 43 -13.25 7.44 -2.66
C GLY A 43 -14.60 6.71 -2.64
N GLY A 44 -15.15 6.37 -3.81
CA GLY A 44 -16.46 5.74 -3.93
C GLY A 44 -17.10 5.95 -5.30
N GLN A 45 -16.98 4.92 -6.14
CA GLN A 45 -17.89 4.55 -7.24
C GLN A 45 -18.42 5.67 -8.16
N ARG A 46 -18.03 5.61 -9.44
CA ARG A 46 -18.69 6.34 -10.55
C ARG A 46 -20.21 6.18 -10.48
N GLY A 47 -20.91 7.27 -10.17
CA GLY A 47 -22.37 7.33 -10.13
C GLY A 47 -22.86 8.77 -10.11
N VAL A 48 -23.47 9.19 -11.20
CA VAL A 48 -24.15 10.48 -11.38
C VAL A 48 -25.37 10.56 -10.43
N ARG A 49 -25.17 10.90 -9.14
CA ARG A 49 -26.19 11.42 -8.18
C ARG A 49 -25.65 11.47 -6.74
N GLY A 50 -24.63 12.27 -6.47
CA GLY A 50 -24.16 12.36 -5.08
C GLY A 50 -23.04 13.35 -4.83
N MET A 51 -23.28 14.64 -5.05
CA MET A 51 -22.68 15.62 -4.14
C MET A 51 -23.27 15.32 -2.75
N ILE A 52 -22.64 14.44 -1.99
CA ILE A 52 -22.67 14.18 -0.53
C ILE A 52 -22.00 12.81 -0.37
N GLY A 53 -20.69 12.79 -0.60
CA GLY A 53 -19.84 11.60 -0.54
C GLY A 53 -18.69 11.88 0.40
N ARG A 54 -19.03 12.07 1.67
CA ARG A 54 -18.25 11.69 2.85
C ARG A 54 -16.72 11.81 2.68
N ARG A 55 -16.14 12.87 3.28
CA ARG A 55 -14.72 12.90 3.71
C ARG A 55 -14.46 11.76 4.70
N ILE A 56 -14.43 10.53 4.21
CA ILE A 56 -14.00 9.33 4.92
C ILE A 56 -13.05 8.62 3.99
N ALA A 57 -11.86 9.18 3.94
CA ALA A 57 -10.69 8.40 4.27
C ALA A 57 -9.78 9.43 4.95
N ASP A 58 -9.53 9.24 6.23
CA ASP A 58 -8.40 9.84 6.93
C ASP A 58 -7.12 9.14 6.41
N GLU A 59 -7.02 9.02 5.08
CA GLU A 59 -5.86 8.49 4.38
C GLU A 59 -4.86 9.64 4.36
N ASP A 60 -3.76 9.48 5.11
CA ASP A 60 -2.65 10.44 5.18
C ASP A 60 -2.00 10.72 3.80
N THR A 61 -2.38 9.97 2.75
CA THR A 61 -1.77 10.05 1.42
C THR A 61 -2.79 10.45 0.34
N PRO A 62 -2.92 11.75 0.03
CA PRO A 62 -3.86 12.22 -0.99
C PRO A 62 -3.50 11.72 -2.39
N LEU A 63 -4.49 11.21 -3.14
CA LEU A 63 -4.32 10.67 -4.48
C LEU A 63 -4.70 11.69 -5.58
N MET A 64 -4.10 11.51 -6.75
CA MET A 64 -4.35 12.22 -8.00
C MET A 64 -4.83 11.21 -9.05
N THR A 65 -5.87 11.57 -9.78
CA THR A 65 -6.34 10.90 -10.98
C THR A 65 -5.55 11.42 -12.19
N VAL A 66 -5.01 10.50 -12.98
CA VAL A 66 -4.18 10.77 -14.16
C VAL A 66 -4.87 10.22 -15.40
N GLU A 67 -5.21 11.09 -16.33
CA GLU A 67 -5.98 10.77 -17.55
C GLU A 67 -5.42 11.51 -18.76
N GLY A 68 -5.73 11.04 -19.96
CA GLY A 68 -5.34 11.66 -21.22
C GLY A 68 -4.65 10.69 -22.16
N GLN A 69 -3.59 11.15 -22.83
CA GLN A 69 -2.80 10.36 -23.76
C GLN A 69 -1.33 10.76 -23.69
N GLY A 70 -0.48 9.84 -23.21
CA GLY A 70 0.93 10.13 -23.07
C GLY A 70 1.68 9.15 -22.17
N THR A 71 2.79 9.63 -21.63
CA THR A 71 3.68 8.89 -20.73
C THR A 71 3.97 9.76 -19.51
N VAL A 72 3.92 9.17 -18.32
CA VAL A 72 4.19 9.85 -17.06
C VAL A 72 5.28 9.10 -16.31
N MET A 73 6.23 9.82 -15.71
CA MET A 73 7.23 9.26 -14.83
C MET A 73 6.91 9.63 -13.39
N PHE A 74 6.82 8.62 -12.53
CA PHE A 74 6.55 8.76 -11.11
C PHE A 74 7.75 8.38 -10.26
N GLY A 75 7.87 9.05 -9.12
CA GLY A 75 8.80 8.74 -8.03
C GLY A 75 8.59 9.73 -6.89
N HIS A 76 8.95 9.34 -5.68
CA HIS A 76 8.72 10.15 -4.49
C HIS A 76 9.81 9.91 -3.45
N GLY A 77 10.30 10.97 -2.80
CA GLY A 77 11.28 10.90 -1.70
C GLY A 77 12.63 10.23 -2.02
N GLY A 78 12.89 9.83 -3.28
CA GLY A 78 14.06 9.01 -3.60
C GLY A 78 13.95 7.55 -3.12
N HIS A 79 12.74 7.10 -2.77
CA HIS A 79 12.49 5.72 -2.36
C HIS A 79 12.58 4.76 -3.52
N HIS A 80 12.90 3.50 -3.21
CA HIS A 80 12.89 2.45 -4.20
C HIS A 80 11.46 2.13 -4.60
N VAL A 81 11.25 1.82 -5.89
CA VAL A 81 9.93 1.49 -6.42
C VAL A 81 9.92 0.03 -6.85
N GLN A 82 8.90 -0.69 -6.42
CA GLN A 82 8.59 -2.05 -6.85
C GLN A 82 7.25 -2.03 -7.60
N VAL A 83 7.22 -2.62 -8.79
CA VAL A 83 5.96 -2.86 -9.51
C VAL A 83 5.45 -4.24 -9.12
N ILE A 84 4.20 -4.31 -8.69
CA ILE A 84 3.50 -5.54 -8.34
C ILE A 84 2.38 -5.73 -9.36
N ASP A 85 2.51 -6.78 -10.16
CA ASP A 85 1.47 -7.22 -11.08
C ASP A 85 0.43 -8.04 -10.33
N MET A 86 -0.84 -7.72 -10.57
CA MET A 86 -2.00 -8.32 -9.93
C MET A 86 -2.77 -9.15 -10.95
N ALA A 87 -3.02 -10.40 -10.60
CA ALA A 87 -3.61 -11.41 -11.47
C ALA A 87 -5.00 -11.84 -10.97
N GLY A 88 -5.78 -10.88 -10.48
CA GLY A 88 -7.09 -11.12 -9.87
C GLY A 88 -7.04 -11.36 -8.35
N ASP A 89 -5.87 -11.29 -7.74
CA ASP A 89 -5.67 -11.32 -6.30
C ASP A 89 -5.91 -9.95 -5.64
N THR A 90 -5.90 -9.92 -4.31
CA THR A 90 -5.96 -8.70 -3.51
C THR A 90 -4.58 -8.36 -3.00
N LEU A 91 -4.17 -7.11 -3.20
CA LEU A 91 -2.96 -6.51 -2.66
C LEU A 91 -3.34 -5.61 -1.48
N TYR A 92 -2.65 -5.81 -0.38
CA TYR A 92 -2.75 -5.04 0.85
C TYR A 92 -1.45 -4.25 0.99
N VAL A 93 -1.48 -2.93 0.91
CA VAL A 93 -0.30 -2.07 0.97
C VAL A 93 -0.47 -0.98 2.02
N GLU A 94 0.59 -0.65 2.77
CA GLU A 94 0.55 0.53 3.64
C GLU A 94 0.30 1.79 2.80
N SER A 95 -0.64 2.63 3.22
CA SER A 95 -1.12 3.74 2.38
C SER A 95 -0.01 4.75 2.00
N ASP A 96 0.95 4.99 2.89
CA ASP A 96 2.13 5.85 2.66
C ASP A 96 3.14 5.25 1.66
N ARG A 97 3.05 3.93 1.41
CA ARG A 97 3.92 3.22 0.46
C ARG A 97 3.30 3.12 -0.94
N LEU A 98 2.05 3.51 -1.15
CA LEU A 98 1.42 3.41 -2.47
C LEU A 98 1.79 4.59 -3.37
N LEU A 99 2.60 4.34 -4.41
CA LEU A 99 3.04 5.39 -5.36
C LEU A 99 2.00 5.65 -6.45
N ALA A 100 1.57 4.59 -7.14
CA ALA A 100 0.64 4.67 -8.24
C ALA A 100 -0.02 3.31 -8.51
N PHE A 101 -1.21 3.29 -9.10
CA PHE A 101 -1.89 2.06 -9.47
C PHE A 101 -2.83 2.24 -10.67
N ASP A 102 -3.11 1.12 -11.33
CA ASP A 102 -4.01 1.04 -12.48
C ASP A 102 -5.46 1.29 -12.06
N GLY A 103 -6.19 2.16 -12.77
CA GLY A 103 -7.59 2.46 -12.45
C GLY A 103 -8.59 1.33 -12.75
N SER A 104 -8.13 0.22 -13.34
CA SER A 104 -8.89 -1.04 -13.39
C SER A 104 -8.96 -1.77 -12.04
N LEU A 105 -8.05 -1.46 -11.11
CA LEU A 105 -8.05 -2.03 -9.76
C LEU A 105 -9.11 -1.36 -8.90
N ARG A 106 -9.82 -2.17 -8.11
CA ARG A 106 -10.77 -1.68 -7.12
C ARG A 106 -10.02 -1.29 -5.85
N GLN A 107 -10.01 0.01 -5.55
CA GLN A 107 -9.46 0.53 -4.31
C GLN A 107 -10.48 0.39 -3.17
N GLY A 108 -9.99 -0.06 -2.01
CA GLY A 108 -10.68 0.00 -0.73
C GLY A 108 -9.70 0.37 0.38
N THR A 109 -10.21 0.51 1.59
CA THR A 109 -9.40 0.79 2.78
C THR A 109 -9.75 -0.24 3.85
N MET A 110 -8.74 -0.91 4.40
CA MET A 110 -8.90 -1.83 5.51
C MET A 110 -8.03 -1.37 6.69
N PHE A 111 -8.61 -1.39 7.89
CA PHE A 111 -7.85 -1.23 9.11
C PHE A 111 -7.41 -2.60 9.61
N MET A 112 -6.09 -2.83 9.74
CA MET A 112 -5.57 -4.16 10.11
C MET A 112 -6.02 -4.64 11.50
N GLY A 113 -6.42 -3.74 12.41
CA GLY A 113 -7.01 -4.13 13.69
C GLY A 113 -8.39 -4.83 13.59
N SER A 114 -9.01 -4.86 12.41
CA SER A 114 -10.35 -5.45 12.22
C SER A 114 -10.36 -6.97 11.97
N GLN A 115 -9.26 -7.57 11.50
CA GLN A 115 -9.20 -9.02 11.26
C GLN A 115 -8.87 -9.84 12.54
N GLY A 116 -8.32 -9.21 13.58
CA GLY A 116 -7.82 -9.86 14.79
C GLY A 116 -8.62 -9.53 16.05
N GLY A 117 -9.93 -9.80 16.07
CA GLY A 117 -10.73 -9.93 17.30
C GLY A 117 -10.91 -8.68 18.20
N VAL A 118 -10.21 -7.57 17.96
CA VAL A 118 -10.37 -6.32 18.72
C VAL A 118 -11.32 -5.37 17.99
N MET A 119 -12.49 -5.90 17.63
CA MET A 119 -13.59 -5.10 17.10
C MET A 119 -14.22 -4.30 18.25
N GLY A 120 -13.63 -3.17 18.64
CA GLY A 120 -14.31 -2.25 19.56
C GLY A 120 -13.45 -1.35 20.44
N MET A 121 -12.14 -1.59 20.57
CA MET A 121 -11.31 -0.74 21.41
C MET A 121 -10.41 0.16 20.57
N VAL A 122 -10.77 1.43 20.62
CA VAL A 122 -9.91 2.60 20.43
C VAL A 122 -9.73 3.09 18.98
N ARG A 123 -10.77 3.76 18.48
CA ARG A 123 -10.71 4.70 17.33
C ARG A 123 -9.88 5.97 17.58
N GLY A 124 -9.17 6.10 18.71
CA GLY A 124 -8.57 7.39 19.12
C GLY A 124 -7.34 7.38 20.05
N GLN A 125 -6.74 6.23 20.36
CA GLN A 125 -5.52 6.13 21.20
C GLN A 125 -4.50 5.12 20.67
N VAL A 126 -4.66 4.65 19.42
CA VAL A 126 -3.54 4.07 18.65
C VAL A 126 -2.89 5.22 17.85
N THR A 127 -2.59 6.31 18.56
CA THR A 127 -1.89 7.46 18.03
C THR A 127 -0.42 7.06 17.82
N GLY A 128 -0.08 6.63 16.60
CA GLY A 128 1.32 6.46 16.17
C GLY A 128 1.72 5.09 15.59
N GLN A 129 0.87 4.06 15.63
CA GLN A 129 1.18 2.72 15.09
C GLN A 129 0.09 2.18 14.14
N GLY A 130 -0.80 3.05 13.65
CA GLY A 130 -1.93 2.67 12.81
C GLY A 130 -1.51 2.08 11.48
N LEU A 131 -1.67 0.77 11.33
CA LEU A 131 -1.51 0.04 10.07
C LEU A 131 -2.76 0.24 9.21
N PHE A 132 -2.89 1.43 8.63
CA PHE A 132 -3.87 1.69 7.59
C PHE A 132 -3.38 1.07 6.30
N THR A 133 -4.20 0.19 5.74
CA THR A 133 -3.86 -0.56 4.54
C THR A 133 -4.84 -0.20 3.45
N THR A 134 -4.31 0.31 2.35
CA THR A 134 -5.07 0.43 1.12
C THR A 134 -5.14 -0.96 0.48
N THR A 135 -6.35 -1.39 0.12
CA THR A 135 -6.58 -2.65 -0.58
C THR A 135 -6.80 -2.36 -2.05
N LEU A 136 -6.09 -3.07 -2.91
CA LEU A 136 -6.32 -3.07 -4.35
C LEU A 136 -6.76 -4.48 -4.74
N GLU A 137 -7.80 -4.61 -5.56
CA GLU A 137 -8.32 -5.90 -6.00
C GLU A 137 -8.56 -5.90 -7.51
N GLY A 138 -8.16 -6.97 -8.18
CA GLY A 138 -8.47 -7.20 -9.59
C GLY A 138 -7.23 -7.49 -10.44
N TYR A 139 -7.34 -7.19 -11.73
CA TYR A 139 -6.28 -7.40 -12.71
C TYR A 139 -5.66 -6.05 -13.07
N GLY A 140 -4.35 -5.94 -12.95
CA GLY A 140 -3.65 -4.68 -13.18
C GLY A 140 -2.28 -4.68 -12.53
N SER A 141 -1.78 -3.51 -12.20
CA SER A 141 -0.48 -3.37 -11.54
C SER A 141 -0.47 -2.17 -10.61
N ALA A 142 0.30 -2.26 -9.54
CA ALA A 142 0.54 -1.18 -8.59
C ALA A 142 2.04 -0.96 -8.41
N ALA A 143 2.46 0.30 -8.38
CA ALA A 143 3.80 0.72 -7.98
C ALA A 143 3.78 1.06 -6.49
N VAL A 144 4.66 0.41 -5.73
CA VAL A 144 4.82 0.62 -4.28
C VAL A 144 6.23 1.10 -3.97
N MET A 145 6.38 1.81 -2.86
CA MET A 145 7.63 2.38 -2.42
C MET A 145 8.21 1.61 -1.24
N ALA A 146 9.53 1.61 -1.15
CA ALA A 146 10.27 1.07 -0.03
C ALA A 146 11.58 1.82 0.22
N HIS A 147 12.02 1.84 1.47
CA HIS A 147 13.33 2.35 1.83
C HIS A 147 14.39 1.26 1.62
N GLY A 148 15.27 1.47 0.63
CA GLY A 148 16.38 0.55 0.31
C GLY A 148 16.03 -0.64 -0.58
N GLY A 149 14.75 -0.83 -0.93
CA GLY A 149 14.26 -1.93 -1.78
C GLY A 149 13.31 -2.87 -1.05
N VAL A 150 12.85 -3.90 -1.76
CA VAL A 150 11.88 -4.87 -1.25
C VAL A 150 12.45 -6.29 -1.35
N LEU A 151 12.29 -7.06 -0.29
CA LEU A 151 12.47 -8.50 -0.27
C LEU A 151 11.10 -9.17 -0.35
N GLU A 152 11.02 -10.14 -1.27
CA GLU A 152 9.84 -10.92 -1.57
C GLU A 152 9.88 -12.26 -0.81
N LEU A 153 8.95 -12.47 0.12
CA LEU A 153 8.89 -13.69 0.93
C LEU A 153 7.58 -14.46 0.69
N PRO A 154 7.64 -15.71 0.17
CA PRO A 154 6.44 -16.50 -0.06
C PRO A 154 5.83 -16.95 1.27
N ILE A 155 4.50 -16.85 1.37
CA ILE A 155 3.71 -17.35 2.49
C ILE A 155 3.06 -18.65 2.04
N GLY A 156 3.34 -19.73 2.76
CA GLY A 156 2.80 -21.06 2.47
C GLY A 156 1.88 -21.58 3.57
N PRO A 157 0.96 -22.51 3.25
CA PRO A 157 0.11 -23.17 4.24
C PRO A 157 0.94 -23.80 5.36
N GLY A 158 0.61 -23.49 6.62
CA GLY A 158 1.30 -24.00 7.80
C GLY A 158 2.71 -23.45 8.02
N ARG A 159 3.14 -22.46 7.23
CA ARG A 159 4.45 -21.78 7.35
C ARG A 159 4.24 -20.26 7.42
N PRO A 160 3.79 -19.73 8.58
CA PRO A 160 3.60 -18.30 8.72
C PRO A 160 4.93 -17.54 8.62
N VAL A 161 4.85 -16.32 8.10
CA VAL A 161 5.98 -15.38 8.07
C VAL A 161 5.73 -14.33 9.15
N HIS A 162 6.72 -14.11 10.01
CA HIS A 162 6.68 -13.09 11.05
C HIS A 162 7.49 -11.88 10.59
N VAL A 163 6.85 -10.72 10.55
CA VAL A 163 7.41 -9.48 10.02
C VAL A 163 7.30 -8.39 11.08
N ASP A 164 8.35 -7.58 11.22
CA ASP A 164 8.28 -6.36 12.02
C ASP A 164 7.28 -5.39 11.39
N PRO A 165 6.29 -4.84 12.14
CA PRO A 165 5.36 -3.86 11.61
C PRO A 165 6.00 -2.66 10.89
N GLN A 166 7.22 -2.26 11.26
CA GLN A 166 7.94 -1.14 10.63
C GLN A 166 8.65 -1.52 9.31
N ALA A 167 8.97 -2.81 9.16
CA ALA A 167 9.61 -3.35 7.95
C ALA A 167 8.60 -3.85 6.92
N TYR A 168 7.32 -3.92 7.27
CA TYR A 168 6.26 -4.30 6.36
C TYR A 168 6.06 -3.25 5.25
N VAL A 169 5.71 -3.69 4.03
CA VAL A 169 5.38 -2.81 2.89
C VAL A 169 4.01 -3.18 2.35
N ALA A 170 3.86 -4.45 1.97
CA ALA A 170 2.63 -4.97 1.40
C ALA A 170 2.54 -6.50 1.54
N HIS A 171 1.37 -7.08 1.31
CA HIS A 171 1.20 -8.50 1.03
C HIS A 171 0.08 -8.73 0.01
N ARG A 172 0.11 -9.87 -0.69
CA ARG A 172 -0.95 -10.27 -1.62
C ARG A 172 -1.33 -11.73 -1.46
N GLY A 173 -2.54 -12.06 -1.90
CA GLY A 173 -3.12 -13.42 -1.85
C GLY A 173 -4.08 -13.62 -0.68
N ASP A 174 -4.41 -14.88 -0.41
CA ASP A 174 -5.27 -15.26 0.73
C ASP A 174 -4.41 -15.36 2.00
N VAL A 175 -4.12 -14.20 2.57
CA VAL A 175 -3.26 -14.06 3.74
C VAL A 175 -4.07 -13.46 4.89
N ARG A 176 -4.03 -14.13 6.04
CA ARG A 176 -4.54 -13.60 7.30
C ARG A 176 -3.39 -12.95 8.04
N ASN A 177 -3.62 -11.70 8.44
CA ASN A 177 -2.68 -10.96 9.24
C ASN A 177 -3.14 -10.94 10.71
N LYS A 178 -2.24 -11.30 11.61
CA LYS A 178 -2.45 -11.25 13.05
C LYS A 178 -1.34 -10.45 13.70
N LEU A 179 -1.70 -9.35 14.35
CA LEU A 179 -0.79 -8.64 15.24
C LEU A 179 -0.67 -9.47 16.54
N SER A 180 0.52 -10.02 16.76
CA SER A 180 0.85 -10.77 17.97
C SER A 180 1.84 -9.95 18.79
N THR A 181 1.60 -9.85 20.09
CA THR A 181 2.64 -9.38 21.01
C THR A 181 3.68 -10.50 21.14
N ALA A 182 4.95 -10.18 20.95
CA ALA A 182 6.04 -11.13 21.18
C ALA A 182 6.23 -11.33 22.69
N ILE A 183 5.25 -11.92 23.38
CA ILE A 183 5.37 -12.33 24.77
C ILE A 183 6.21 -13.61 24.78
N GLY A 184 7.53 -13.48 24.59
CA GLY A 184 8.34 -14.63 24.24
C GLY A 184 9.87 -14.49 24.10
N TRP A 185 10.50 -13.38 24.48
CA TRP A 185 11.93 -13.38 24.85
C TRP A 185 12.00 -13.17 26.35
N ARG A 186 11.76 -14.25 27.11
CA ARG A 186 11.28 -14.24 28.51
C ARG A 186 12.05 -13.39 29.53
N GLU A 187 13.21 -12.81 29.24
CA GLU A 187 14.04 -12.05 30.16
C GLU A 187 15.23 -11.46 29.38
N MET A 188 15.56 -10.19 29.62
CA MET A 188 16.92 -9.61 29.47
C MET A 188 17.45 -9.46 28.01
N VAL A 189 18.01 -8.34 27.58
CA VAL A 189 19.10 -7.59 28.21
C VAL A 189 18.99 -6.11 27.83
N GLY A 190 18.82 -5.24 28.84
CA GLY A 190 19.34 -3.88 28.80
C GLY A 190 18.39 -2.76 28.39
N ARG A 191 17.57 -2.30 29.35
CA ARG A 191 16.93 -0.97 29.43
C ARG A 191 16.18 -0.46 28.18
N GLY A 192 14.87 -0.64 28.20
CA GLY A 192 13.93 0.13 27.38
C GLY A 192 12.57 -0.55 27.33
N SER A 193 11.63 -0.07 28.13
CA SER A 193 10.24 -0.53 28.12
C SER A 193 9.59 -0.25 26.76
N GLY A 194 9.38 -1.25 25.92
CA GLY A 194 8.63 -1.14 24.68
C GLY A 194 8.08 -2.49 24.26
N GLU A 195 6.76 -2.60 24.14
CA GLU A 195 6.08 -3.82 23.71
C GLU A 195 6.52 -4.19 22.28
N ALA A 196 7.20 -5.32 22.10
CA ALA A 196 7.58 -5.81 20.77
C ALA A 196 6.35 -6.42 20.09
N PHE A 197 5.80 -5.71 19.11
CA PHE A 197 4.72 -6.20 18.27
C PHE A 197 5.28 -6.86 17.01
N GLN A 198 4.67 -7.97 16.59
CA GLN A 198 5.03 -8.68 15.36
C GLN A 198 3.78 -8.96 14.53
N LEU A 199 3.90 -8.83 13.21
CA LEU A 199 2.88 -9.24 12.26
C LEU A 199 3.11 -10.69 11.86
N GLU A 200 2.19 -11.56 12.25
CA GLU A 200 2.13 -12.94 11.78
C GLU A 200 1.24 -13.01 10.54
N LEU A 201 1.84 -13.38 9.41
CA LEU A 201 1.17 -13.55 8.12
C LEU A 201 1.07 -15.04 7.81
N SER A 202 -0.16 -15.54 7.71
CA SER A 202 -0.44 -16.97 7.48
C SER A 202 -1.42 -17.15 6.33
N GLY A 203 -1.31 -18.25 5.58
CA GLY A 203 -2.18 -18.53 4.43
C GLY A 203 -1.38 -18.89 3.19
N THR A 204 -1.79 -18.39 2.03
CA THR A 204 -1.09 -18.58 0.76
C THR A 204 -0.95 -17.26 0.03
N GLY A 205 0.29 -16.83 -0.20
CA GLY A 205 0.53 -15.55 -0.83
C GLY A 205 1.98 -15.12 -0.77
N MET A 206 2.17 -13.81 -0.70
CA MET A 206 3.47 -13.17 -0.79
C MET A 206 3.49 -11.94 0.10
N VAL A 207 4.56 -11.75 0.88
CA VAL A 207 4.81 -10.51 1.63
C VAL A 207 6.03 -9.80 1.10
N TYR A 208 5.94 -8.48 1.07
CA TYR A 208 6.96 -7.54 0.65
C TYR A 208 7.47 -6.82 1.90
N VAL A 209 8.76 -6.98 2.19
CA VAL A 209 9.41 -6.40 3.37
C VAL A 209 10.59 -5.52 2.94
N GLN A 210 10.83 -4.44 3.66
CA GLN A 210 11.94 -3.52 3.39
C GLN A 210 13.05 -3.67 4.43
N ALA A 211 14.26 -3.27 4.06
CA ALA A 211 15.43 -3.24 4.95
C ALA A 211 15.52 -1.91 5.72
N SER A 212 14.40 -1.43 6.30
CA SER A 212 14.34 -0.20 7.08
C SER A 212 13.16 -0.20 8.04
N GLU A 213 13.32 0.48 9.19
CA GLU A 213 12.26 0.75 10.17
C GLU A 213 11.62 2.14 10.00
N GLU A 214 12.13 2.94 9.06
CA GLU A 214 11.61 4.29 8.79
C GLU A 214 10.26 4.24 8.04
N LYS A 215 9.31 5.02 8.54
CA LYS A 215 8.04 5.35 7.85
C LYS A 215 8.22 6.58 6.96
N LEU A 216 7.49 6.64 5.85
CA LEU A 216 7.60 7.71 4.85
C LEU A 216 6.84 8.97 5.24
#